data_AF-B0RC30-F1
#
_entry.id   AF-B0RC30-F1
#
_cell.length_a   1.000
_cell.length_b   1.000
_cell.length_c   1.000
_cell.angle_alpha   90.00
_cell.angle_beta   90.00
_cell.angle_gamma   90.00
#
_symmetry.space_group_name_H-M   'P 1'
#
loop_
_entity.id
_entity.type
_entity.pdbx_description
1 polymer ?
#
loop_
_entity_poly.entity_id
_entity_poly.type
_entity_poly.pdbx_seq_one_letter_code
_entity_poly.pdbx_strand_id
1 'polypeptide(L)'
;MLTEIPSPSSNLAPYAVALAADVSPSGHASDSELGTGRFILLHDPDEPDAWGGAFRVVCFAQAPLETDMGTDPFLADVAWSWLVDGLASRGARYSSPSGTATRIISTGYGELARQGSGAKIELRASWTPADADVTAHVEGWGELLCMLAGLPPAGEGVTLLSARRTRT
;
A
#
# COMPACT_ATOMS: atom_id res chain seq x y z
N MET A 1 10.84 3.75 2.99
CA MET A 1 10.96 5.06 3.67
C MET A 1 9.56 5.58 3.91
N LEU A 2 9.27 6.13 5.10
CA LEU A 2 7.97 6.73 5.45
C LEU A 2 8.19 8.21 5.73
N THR A 3 7.35 9.07 5.17
CA THR A 3 7.43 10.53 5.34
C THR A 3 6.05 11.16 5.46
N GLU A 4 5.94 12.23 6.25
CA GLU A 4 4.76 13.07 6.24
C GLU A 4 4.77 14.00 5.02
N ILE A 5 3.62 14.18 4.40
CA ILE A 5 3.42 15.04 3.21
C ILE A 5 2.24 15.99 3.45
N PRO A 6 2.14 17.09 2.69
CA PRO A 6 0.95 17.94 2.73
C PRO A 6 -0.32 17.13 2.43
N SER A 7 -1.37 17.31 3.24
CA SER A 7 -2.64 16.64 3.03
C SER A 7 -3.36 17.16 1.78
N PRO A 8 -4.06 16.30 1.02
CA PRO A 8 -4.72 16.70 -0.21
C PRO A 8 -5.97 17.52 0.09
N SER A 9 -5.87 18.85 -0.11
CA SER A 9 -6.96 19.85 -0.12
C SER A 9 -7.84 19.93 1.14
N SER A 10 -7.96 21.15 1.69
CA SER A 10 -8.70 21.51 2.91
C SER A 10 -10.24 21.33 2.85
N ASN A 11 -10.79 20.70 1.81
CA ASN A 11 -12.24 20.59 1.59
C ASN A 11 -12.81 19.18 1.89
N LEU A 12 -11.96 18.23 2.30
CA LEU A 12 -12.40 16.87 2.63
C LEU A 12 -12.75 16.69 4.10
N ALA A 13 -12.06 17.42 4.98
CA ALA A 13 -12.22 17.34 6.43
C ALA A 13 -11.64 18.60 7.09
N PRO A 14 -12.13 19.00 8.28
CA PRO A 14 -11.51 20.06 9.07
C PRO A 14 -10.06 19.76 9.47
N TYR A 15 -9.74 18.48 9.69
CA TYR A 15 -8.42 18.02 10.09
C TYR A 15 -7.95 16.87 9.21
N ALA A 16 -6.70 16.92 8.76
CA ALA A 16 -6.12 15.87 7.93
C ALA A 16 -4.61 15.74 8.12
N VAL A 17 -4.11 14.51 8.16
CA VAL A 17 -2.68 14.16 8.12
C VAL A 17 -2.46 13.21 6.94
N ALA A 18 -1.36 13.38 6.22
CA ALA A 18 -1.02 12.52 5.09
C ALA A 18 0.42 12.02 5.18
N LEU A 19 0.59 10.73 4.91
CA LEU A 19 1.86 10.04 4.86
C LEU A 19 2.09 9.50 3.44
N ALA A 20 3.35 9.51 3.01
CA ALA A 20 3.82 8.82 1.83
C ALA A 20 4.83 7.75 2.24
N ALA A 21 4.83 6.62 1.54
CA ALA A 21 5.83 5.60 1.75
C ALA A 21 6.28 4.97 0.44
N ASP A 22 7.59 4.76 0.34
CA ASP A 22 8.26 4.16 -0.80
C ASP A 22 9.05 2.93 -0.33
N VAL A 23 8.89 1.81 -1.04
CA VAL A 23 9.60 0.57 -0.77
C VAL A 23 10.69 0.41 -1.82
N SER A 24 11.94 0.34 -1.37
CA SER A 24 13.12 0.16 -2.22
C SER A 24 13.99 -0.99 -1.70
N PRO A 25 14.75 -1.66 -2.58
CA PRO A 25 15.67 -2.71 -2.16
C PRO A 25 16.73 -2.14 -1.22
N SER A 26 16.99 -2.81 -0.08
CA SER A 26 18.09 -2.44 0.79
C SER A 26 19.43 -2.86 0.18
N GLY A 27 20.09 -1.93 -0.53
CA GLY A 27 21.50 -2.01 -0.93
C GLY A 27 21.74 -2.24 -2.42
N HIS A 28 22.42 -1.26 -3.07
CA HIS A 28 23.18 -1.26 -4.35
C HIS A 28 22.67 -2.04 -5.58
N ALA A 29 21.51 -2.70 -5.53
CA ALA A 29 20.91 -3.45 -6.62
C ALA A 29 19.65 -2.69 -7.09
N SER A 30 19.90 -1.79 -8.06
CA SER A 30 18.96 -0.91 -8.76
C SER A 30 18.14 0.06 -7.90
N ASP A 31 18.11 1.32 -8.33
CA ASP A 31 17.35 2.43 -7.73
C ASP A 31 15.83 2.33 -8.04
N SER A 32 15.33 1.11 -8.23
CA SER A 32 13.99 0.86 -8.72
C SER A 32 13.04 0.72 -7.53
N GLU A 33 12.09 1.65 -7.46
CA GLU A 33 11.00 1.62 -6.49
C GLU A 33 10.11 0.39 -6.71
N LEU A 34 9.99 -0.44 -5.67
CA LEU A 34 9.24 -1.69 -5.67
C LEU A 34 7.78 -1.50 -5.24
N GLY A 35 7.46 -0.37 -4.61
CA GLY A 35 6.11 -0.04 -4.20
C GLY A 35 6.02 1.37 -3.65
N THR A 36 4.88 2.02 -3.87
CA THR A 36 4.56 3.34 -3.34
C THR A 36 3.21 3.30 -2.66
N GLY A 37 3.03 4.17 -1.68
CA GLY A 37 1.73 4.35 -1.05
C GLY A 37 1.51 5.76 -0.53
N ARG A 38 0.23 6.06 -0.31
CA ARG A 38 -0.22 7.19 0.49
C ARG A 38 -1.23 6.73 1.51
N PHE A 39 -1.14 7.29 2.70
CA PHE A 39 -2.08 7.09 3.80
C PHE A 39 -2.57 8.44 4.25
N ILE A 40 -3.86 8.69 4.19
CA ILE A 40 -4.47 9.97 4.58
C ILE A 40 -5.45 9.67 5.70
N LEU A 41 -5.21 10.25 6.87
CA LEU A 41 -6.16 10.26 7.97
C LEU A 41 -6.95 11.57 7.92
N LEU A 42 -8.26 11.44 7.84
CA LEU A 42 -9.21 12.53 7.95
C LEU A 42 -9.91 12.45 9.31
N HIS A 43 -10.18 13.61 9.89
CA HIS A 43 -10.96 13.72 11.11
C HIS A 43 -11.96 14.88 11.00
N ASP A 44 -13.22 14.56 11.27
CA ASP A 44 -14.33 15.50 11.30
C ASP A 44 -15.19 15.22 12.54
N PRO A 45 -15.18 16.09 13.57
CA PRO A 45 -15.97 15.94 14.78
C PRO A 45 -17.48 15.90 14.56
N ASP A 46 -17.97 16.37 13.40
CA ASP A 46 -19.39 16.35 13.06
C ASP A 46 -19.86 14.96 12.56
N GLU A 47 -18.96 13.98 12.49
CA GLU A 47 -19.21 12.58 12.13
C GLU A 47 -20.05 12.42 10.84
N PRO A 48 -19.51 12.76 9.66
CA PRO A 48 -20.24 12.65 8.41
C PRO A 48 -20.83 11.24 8.22
N ASP A 49 -22.13 11.14 7.92
CA ASP A 49 -22.85 9.87 7.78
C ASP A 49 -22.13 8.86 6.84
N ALA A 50 -21.52 9.38 5.76
CA ALA A 50 -20.80 8.57 4.78
C ALA A 50 -19.54 7.88 5.34
N TRP A 51 -19.01 8.35 6.46
CA TRP A 51 -17.85 7.77 7.13
C TRP A 51 -18.26 6.74 8.18
N GLY A 52 -19.40 6.91 8.84
CA GLY A 52 -19.81 6.03 9.94
C GLY A 52 -18.92 6.17 11.17
N GLY A 53 -18.42 7.40 11.43
CA GLY A 53 -17.59 7.78 12.57
C GLY A 53 -16.81 9.08 12.31
N ALA A 54 -16.16 9.63 13.33
CA ALA A 54 -15.40 10.88 13.24
C ALA A 54 -14.11 10.79 12.40
N PHE A 55 -13.59 9.58 12.17
CA PHE A 55 -12.34 9.34 11.46
C PHE A 55 -12.57 8.63 10.13
N ARG A 56 -11.76 8.95 9.13
CA ARG A 56 -11.72 8.21 7.87
C ARG A 56 -10.29 8.09 7.37
N VAL A 57 -9.85 6.87 7.13
CA VAL A 57 -8.61 6.64 6.39
C VAL A 57 -8.94 6.52 4.91
N VAL A 58 -8.13 7.17 4.07
CA VAL A 58 -8.06 6.95 2.63
C VAL A 58 -6.65 6.52 2.30
N CYS A 59 -6.48 5.36 1.68
CA CYS A 59 -5.18 4.84 1.29
C CYS A 59 -5.08 4.61 -0.21
N PHE A 60 -3.86 4.77 -0.70
CA PHE A 60 -3.43 4.41 -2.04
C PHE A 60 -2.18 3.53 -1.88
N ALA A 61 -2.09 2.46 -2.67
CA ALA A 61 -0.89 1.66 -2.78
C ALA A 61 -0.71 1.21 -4.23
N GLN A 62 0.52 1.13 -4.68
CA GLN A 62 0.85 0.79 -6.05
C GLN A 62 2.19 0.07 -6.11
N ALA A 63 2.28 -0.97 -6.93
CA ALA A 63 3.54 -1.64 -7.23
C ALA A 63 3.61 -2.07 -8.70
N PRO A 64 4.81 -2.05 -9.32
CA PRO A 64 5.04 -2.73 -10.58
C PRO A 64 4.80 -4.25 -10.41
N LEU A 65 4.38 -4.90 -11.49
CA LEU A 65 4.20 -6.35 -11.53
C LEU A 65 4.96 -6.94 -12.70
N GLU A 66 5.33 -8.20 -12.56
CA GLU A 66 5.68 -9.02 -13.72
C GLU A 66 4.47 -9.16 -14.65
N THR A 67 4.73 -9.19 -15.96
CA THR A 67 3.68 -9.09 -16.98
C THR A 67 2.71 -10.27 -16.94
N ASP A 68 3.22 -11.46 -16.61
CA ASP A 68 2.43 -12.68 -16.45
C ASP A 68 1.49 -12.60 -15.24
N MET A 69 1.96 -12.09 -14.10
CA MET A 69 1.15 -11.84 -12.91
C MET A 69 0.01 -10.85 -13.18
N GLY A 70 0.23 -9.85 -14.04
CA GLY A 70 -0.81 -8.87 -14.42
C GLY A 70 -2.08 -9.53 -14.98
N THR A 71 -1.95 -10.72 -15.58
CA THR A 71 -3.08 -11.47 -16.15
C THR A 71 -3.81 -12.38 -15.16
N ASP A 72 -3.26 -12.59 -13.96
CA ASP A 72 -3.86 -13.45 -12.93
C ASP A 72 -5.20 -12.86 -12.45
N PRO A 73 -6.34 -13.56 -12.63
CA PRO A 73 -7.66 -13.08 -12.22
C PRO A 73 -7.79 -12.84 -10.72
N PHE A 74 -7.01 -13.51 -9.87
CA PHE A 74 -7.14 -13.45 -8.40
C PHE A 74 -6.29 -12.36 -7.76
N LEU A 75 -5.39 -11.73 -8.50
CA LEU A 75 -4.43 -10.77 -7.92
C LEU A 75 -5.12 -9.57 -7.25
N ALA A 76 -6.30 -9.17 -7.73
CA ALA A 76 -7.09 -8.12 -7.10
C ALA A 76 -7.60 -8.54 -5.70
N ASP A 77 -8.11 -9.77 -5.59
CA ASP A 77 -8.61 -10.32 -4.32
C ASP A 77 -7.47 -10.53 -3.33
N VAL A 78 -6.30 -10.98 -3.82
CA VAL A 78 -5.07 -11.14 -3.02
C VAL A 78 -4.56 -9.80 -2.50
N ALA A 79 -4.52 -8.76 -3.34
CA ALA A 79 -4.11 -7.43 -2.89
C ALA A 79 -5.08 -6.84 -1.85
N TRP A 80 -6.37 -7.12 -1.98
CA TRP A 80 -7.37 -6.75 -0.97
C TRP A 80 -7.16 -7.52 0.34
N SER A 81 -6.95 -8.85 0.28
CA SER A 81 -6.72 -9.65 1.48
C SER A 81 -5.47 -9.21 2.23
N TRP A 82 -4.39 -8.85 1.52
CA TRP A 82 -3.18 -8.29 2.12
C TRP A 82 -3.43 -7.03 2.96
N LEU A 83 -4.33 -6.14 2.54
CA LEU A 83 -4.72 -4.99 3.35
C LEU A 83 -5.47 -5.44 4.61
N VAL A 84 -6.47 -6.31 4.45
CA VAL A 84 -7.30 -6.79 5.56
C VAL A 84 -6.47 -7.55 6.59
N ASP A 85 -5.61 -8.45 6.12
CA ASP A 85 -4.72 -9.28 6.94
C ASP A 85 -3.64 -8.43 7.62
N GLY A 86 -3.06 -7.47 6.92
CA GLY A 86 -2.08 -6.53 7.50
C GLY A 86 -2.69 -5.66 8.59
N LEU A 87 -3.94 -5.19 8.42
CA LEU A 87 -4.66 -4.50 9.48
C LEU A 87 -4.97 -5.43 10.66
N ALA A 88 -5.40 -6.67 10.38
CA ALA A 88 -5.75 -7.63 11.40
C ALA A 88 -4.53 -8.09 12.22
N SER A 89 -3.37 -8.33 11.59
CA SER A 89 -2.13 -8.79 12.25
C SER A 89 -1.61 -7.77 13.26
N ARG A 90 -1.88 -6.47 13.02
CA ARG A 90 -1.54 -5.36 13.90
C ARG A 90 -2.62 -5.03 14.93
N GLY A 91 -3.75 -5.74 14.90
CA GLY A 91 -4.87 -5.51 15.81
C GLY A 91 -5.66 -4.22 15.54
N ALA A 92 -5.62 -3.71 14.31
CA ALA A 92 -6.33 -2.49 13.95
C ALA A 92 -7.84 -2.68 14.07
N ARG A 93 -8.52 -1.81 14.82
CA ARG A 93 -9.97 -1.83 14.98
C ARG A 93 -10.61 -0.83 14.01
N TYR A 94 -11.43 -1.32 13.10
CA TYR A 94 -12.11 -0.48 12.10
C TYR A 94 -13.47 -1.02 11.70
N SER A 95 -14.23 -0.18 11.02
CA SER A 95 -15.47 -0.50 10.34
C SER A 95 -15.47 0.03 8.90
N SER A 96 -16.53 -0.30 8.15
CA SER A 96 -16.81 0.24 6.82
C SER A 96 -15.63 0.18 5.81
N PRO A 97 -14.90 -0.95 5.69
CA PRO A 97 -13.85 -1.06 4.68
C PRO A 97 -14.47 -1.06 3.28
N SER A 98 -13.86 -0.32 2.38
CA SER A 98 -14.25 -0.25 0.98
C SER A 98 -13.04 0.06 0.11
N GLY A 99 -13.03 -0.41 -1.13
CA GLY A 99 -11.93 -0.09 -2.04
C GLY A 99 -12.04 -0.74 -3.40
N THR A 100 -11.03 -0.49 -4.22
CA THR A 100 -10.82 -1.12 -5.52
C THR A 100 -9.36 -1.55 -5.65
N ALA A 101 -9.14 -2.74 -6.20
CA ALA A 101 -7.84 -3.20 -6.67
C ALA A 101 -7.88 -3.25 -8.20
N THR A 102 -7.02 -2.46 -8.86
CA THR A 102 -6.98 -2.30 -10.30
C THR A 102 -5.68 -2.87 -10.85
N ARG A 103 -5.80 -3.78 -11.81
CA ARG A 103 -4.66 -4.29 -12.59
C ARG A 103 -4.58 -3.48 -13.88
N ILE A 104 -3.39 -2.98 -14.18
CA ILE A 104 -3.11 -2.24 -15.41
C ILE A 104 -2.09 -3.07 -16.19
N ILE A 105 -2.46 -3.47 -17.40
CA ILE A 105 -1.58 -4.15 -18.35
C ILE A 105 -1.38 -3.18 -19.52
N SER A 106 -0.13 -2.93 -19.88
CA SER A 106 0.24 -2.09 -21.00
C SER A 106 1.06 -2.89 -22.01
N THR A 107 0.86 -2.60 -23.29
CA THR A 107 1.70 -3.13 -24.38
C THR A 107 2.18 -1.94 -25.20
N GLY A 108 3.49 -1.80 -25.32
CA GLY A 108 4.11 -0.77 -26.13
C GLY A 108 4.00 -1.06 -27.62
N TYR A 109 3.66 -0.03 -28.40
CA TYR A 109 3.64 -0.06 -29.86
C TYR A 109 4.40 1.17 -30.41
N GLY A 110 4.84 1.12 -31.67
CA GLY A 110 5.60 2.22 -32.30
C GLY A 110 6.90 2.52 -31.54
N GLU A 111 7.12 3.79 -31.17
CA GLU A 111 8.29 4.22 -30.40
C GLU A 111 8.42 3.51 -29.03
N LEU A 112 7.30 3.05 -28.45
CA LEU A 112 7.29 2.32 -27.18
C LEU A 112 7.48 0.81 -27.37
N ALA A 113 7.53 0.30 -28.60
CA ALA A 113 7.69 -1.14 -28.86
C ALA A 113 8.95 -1.71 -28.20
N ARG A 114 10.01 -0.89 -28.08
CA ARG A 114 11.26 -1.29 -27.43
C ARG A 114 11.15 -1.45 -25.91
N GLN A 115 10.13 -0.87 -25.29
CA GLN A 115 9.83 -1.02 -23.86
C GLN A 115 9.07 -2.32 -23.55
N GLY A 116 8.44 -2.95 -24.55
CA GLY A 116 7.72 -4.21 -24.38
C GLY A 116 6.35 -4.05 -23.70
N SER A 117 5.94 -5.06 -22.96
CA SER A 117 4.73 -5.01 -22.12
C SER A 117 5.09 -4.75 -20.67
N GLY A 118 4.16 -4.16 -19.93
CA GLY A 118 4.30 -3.92 -18.50
C GLY A 118 3.01 -4.21 -17.75
N ALA A 119 3.12 -4.43 -16.45
CA ALA A 119 1.98 -4.60 -15.57
C ALA A 119 2.17 -3.81 -14.27
N LYS A 120 1.06 -3.42 -13.66
CA LYS A 120 1.01 -2.69 -12.39
C LYS A 120 -0.26 -3.06 -11.64
N ILE A 121 -0.20 -3.09 -10.32
CA ILE A 121 -1.39 -3.08 -9.47
C ILE A 121 -1.53 -1.76 -8.73
N GLU A 122 -2.76 -1.34 -8.55
CA GLU A 122 -3.13 -0.15 -7.80
C GLU A 122 -4.29 -0.49 -6.86
N LEU A 123 -4.07 -0.32 -5.56
CA LEU A 123 -5.10 -0.44 -4.54
C LEU A 123 -5.51 0.96 -4.07
N ARG A 124 -6.81 1.24 -4.10
CA ARG A 124 -7.41 2.40 -3.44
C ARG A 124 -8.38 1.87 -2.40
N ALA A 125 -8.21 2.24 -1.15
CA ALA A 125 -9.12 1.79 -0.11
C ALA A 125 -9.43 2.91 0.89
N SER A 126 -10.47 2.69 1.67
CA SER A 126 -10.82 3.53 2.80
C SER A 126 -11.52 2.70 3.86
N TRP A 127 -11.37 3.10 5.11
CA TRP A 127 -12.04 2.50 6.25
C TRP A 127 -12.17 3.52 7.37
N THR A 128 -12.93 3.17 8.39
CA THR A 128 -13.23 4.02 9.54
C THR A 128 -12.55 3.46 10.77
N PRO A 129 -11.46 4.08 11.27
CA PRO A 129 -10.85 3.71 12.55
C PRO A 129 -11.85 3.80 13.70
N ALA A 130 -11.73 2.90 14.68
CA ALA A 130 -12.61 2.88 15.84
C ALA A 130 -12.29 3.98 16.87
N ASP A 131 -11.05 4.49 16.87
CA ASP A 131 -10.57 5.51 17.78
C ASP A 131 -9.40 6.31 17.16
N ALA A 132 -8.82 7.23 17.94
CA ALA A 132 -7.76 8.11 17.49
C ALA A 132 -6.37 7.45 17.42
N ASP A 133 -6.18 6.25 17.99
CA ASP A 133 -4.93 5.51 17.90
C ASP A 133 -4.83 4.83 16.52
N VAL A 134 -4.16 5.51 15.61
CA VAL A 134 -4.01 5.07 14.22
C VAL A 134 -2.77 4.23 13.99
N THR A 135 -2.01 3.91 15.05
CA THR A 135 -0.71 3.21 14.95
C THR A 135 -0.84 1.89 14.20
N ALA A 136 -1.76 1.03 14.64
CA ALA A 136 -2.01 -0.28 14.00
C ALA A 136 -2.47 -0.15 12.53
N HIS A 137 -3.16 0.93 12.19
CA HIS A 137 -3.61 1.19 10.82
C HIS A 137 -2.45 1.57 9.89
N VAL A 138 -1.53 2.42 10.37
CA VAL A 138 -0.33 2.81 9.62
C VAL A 138 0.61 1.62 9.47
N GLU A 139 0.82 0.83 10.51
CA GLU A 139 1.64 -0.38 10.46
C GLU A 139 1.07 -1.43 9.50
N GLY A 140 -0.23 -1.69 9.55
CA GLY A 140 -0.89 -2.65 8.66
C GLY A 140 -0.85 -2.21 7.19
N TRP A 141 -1.00 -0.90 6.93
CA TRP A 141 -0.78 -0.35 5.59
C TRP A 141 0.69 -0.47 5.14
N GLY A 142 1.65 -0.29 6.04
CA GLY A 142 3.07 -0.54 5.75
C GLY A 142 3.34 -2.00 5.37
N GLU A 143 2.68 -2.94 6.05
CA GLU A 143 2.78 -4.37 5.75
C GLU A 143 2.21 -4.71 4.36
N LEU A 144 1.07 -4.11 3.99
CA LEU A 144 0.55 -4.17 2.62
C LEU A 144 1.60 -3.69 1.60
N LEU A 145 2.26 -2.56 1.83
CA LEU A 145 3.25 -2.03 0.89
C LEU A 145 4.45 -2.96 0.73
N CYS A 146 4.92 -3.57 1.82
CA CYS A 146 5.96 -4.59 1.77
C CYS A 146 5.52 -5.79 0.92
N MET A 147 4.31 -6.32 1.15
CA MET A 147 3.78 -7.46 0.40
C MET A 147 3.59 -7.15 -1.08
N LEU A 148 3.06 -5.97 -1.42
CA LEU A 148 2.94 -5.50 -2.81
C LEU A 148 4.30 -5.38 -3.51
N ALA A 149 5.34 -4.98 -2.76
CA ALA A 149 6.71 -4.92 -3.23
C ALA A 149 7.43 -6.29 -3.27
N GLY A 150 6.71 -7.39 -2.98
CA GLY A 150 7.26 -8.74 -2.98
C GLY A 150 8.13 -9.08 -1.76
N LEU A 151 8.12 -8.24 -0.73
CA LEU A 151 8.81 -8.51 0.53
C LEU A 151 7.93 -9.42 1.41
N PRO A 152 8.51 -10.43 2.07
CA PRO A 152 7.75 -11.26 2.99
C PRO A 152 7.21 -10.41 4.17
N PRO A 153 6.04 -10.74 4.73
CA PRO A 153 5.51 -10.06 5.89
C PRO A 153 6.48 -10.17 7.07
N ALA A 154 6.54 -9.11 7.88
CA ALA A 154 7.43 -9.03 9.04
C ALA A 154 6.85 -9.84 10.22
N GLY A 155 6.81 -11.17 10.09
CA GLY A 155 6.45 -12.11 11.15
C GLY A 155 7.67 -12.70 11.86
N GLU A 156 7.54 -12.92 13.18
CA GLU A 156 8.58 -13.40 14.09
C GLU A 156 9.40 -14.58 13.53
N GLY A 157 10.72 -14.42 13.42
CA GLY A 157 11.67 -15.51 13.25
C GLY A 157 12.35 -15.66 11.89
N VAL A 158 12.04 -14.84 10.88
CA VAL A 158 12.77 -14.89 9.60
C VAL A 158 14.00 -13.98 9.67
N THR A 159 15.11 -14.54 10.18
CA THR A 159 16.42 -13.91 10.00
C THR A 159 16.81 -14.06 8.52
N LEU A 160 17.03 -12.95 7.82
CA LEU A 160 17.60 -12.97 6.47
C LEU A 160 18.95 -13.69 6.55
N LEU A 161 19.06 -14.88 5.93
CA LEU A 161 20.32 -15.58 5.81
C LEU A 161 21.24 -14.74 4.93
N SER A 162 22.15 -13.99 5.54
CA SER A 162 23.13 -13.21 4.80
C SER A 162 23.92 -14.18 3.93
N ALA A 163 23.82 -14.05 2.60
CA ALA A 163 24.58 -14.88 1.67
C ALA A 163 26.08 -14.65 1.91
N ARG A 164 26.71 -15.57 2.64
CA ARG A 164 28.14 -15.51 2.94
C ARG A 164 28.90 -15.81 1.65
N ARG A 165 29.36 -14.75 0.97
CA ARG A 165 30.17 -14.84 -0.24
C ARG A 165 31.52 -15.49 0.10
N THR A 166 31.70 -16.73 -0.32
CA THR A 166 33.01 -17.39 -0.36
C THR A 166 33.87 -16.63 -1.37
N ARG A 167 34.93 -16.02 -0.87
CA ARG A 167 35.91 -15.29 -1.68
C ARG A 167 36.90 -16.33 -2.23
N THR A 168 36.83 -16.58 -3.52
CA THR A 168 37.87 -17.26 -4.30
C THR A 168 38.59 -16.22 -5.14
#